data_AF-A0A8J5QSE2-F1
#
_entry.id   AF-A0A8J5QSE2-F1
#
_cell.length_a   1.000
_cell.length_b   1.000
_cell.length_c   1.000
_cell.angle_alpha   90.00
_cell.angle_beta   90.00
_cell.angle_gamma   90.00
#
_symmetry.space_group_name_H-M   'P 1'
#
loop_
_entity.id
_entity.type
_entity.pdbx_description
1 polymer ?
#
loop_
_entity_poly.entity_id
_entity_poly.type
_entity_poly.pdbx_seq_one_letter_code
_entity_poly.pdbx_strand_id
1 'polypeptide(L)'
;MLLIGQFSMPFDKRQLYESDIRVPLLIRGPGIEFSQVTTPVSSVDLFNTILQIAGINGISDGISVLSKNISHDRTLLIEYKGEKSLHHYNTTCTNEFDLNLYVSFYFKDSRL
;
A
#
# COMPACT_ATOMS: atom_id res chain seq x y z
N MET A 1 -15.24 3.42 -23.06
CA MET A 1 -14.54 4.25 -22.07
C MET A 1 -13.56 3.36 -21.35
N LEU A 2 -12.28 3.38 -21.76
CA LEU A 2 -11.20 2.65 -21.10
C LEU A 2 -10.57 3.60 -20.09
N LEU A 3 -10.67 3.29 -18.80
CA LEU A 3 -9.97 4.02 -17.75
C LEU A 3 -8.50 3.58 -17.76
N ILE A 4 -7.58 4.56 -17.74
CA ILE A 4 -6.13 4.30 -17.68
C ILE A 4 -5.84 3.50 -16.42
N GLY A 5 -5.24 2.31 -16.57
CA GLY A 5 -4.92 1.40 -15.47
C GLY A 5 -5.68 0.08 -15.45
N GLN A 6 -6.59 -0.21 -16.38
CA GLN A 6 -7.31 -1.48 -16.45
C GLN A 6 -6.73 -2.35 -17.57
N PHE A 7 -5.77 -3.24 -17.25
CA PHE A 7 -5.13 -4.14 -18.22
C PHE A 7 -6.07 -5.33 -18.53
N SER A 8 -7.07 -5.09 -19.37
CA SER A 8 -8.04 -6.10 -19.84
C SER A 8 -8.82 -6.84 -18.74
N MET A 9 -8.85 -6.34 -17.51
CA MET A 9 -9.70 -6.89 -16.45
C MET A 9 -11.15 -6.47 -16.69
N PRO A 10 -12.11 -7.41 -16.78
CA PRO A 10 -13.47 -7.10 -17.22
C PRO A 10 -14.28 -6.26 -16.21
N PHE A 11 -13.89 -6.21 -14.93
CA PHE A 11 -14.65 -5.52 -13.88
C PHE A 11 -13.75 -4.91 -12.79
N ASP A 12 -13.72 -3.57 -12.73
CA ASP A 12 -13.33 -2.67 -11.62
C ASP A 12 -12.00 -2.94 -10.87
N LYS A 13 -11.52 -1.97 -10.09
CA LYS A 13 -10.30 -2.01 -9.26
C LYS A 13 -10.52 -2.79 -7.95
N ARG A 14 -11.06 -4.00 -8.04
CA ARG A 14 -11.46 -4.82 -6.87
C ARG A 14 -10.58 -6.05 -6.68
N GLN A 15 -9.57 -6.18 -7.52
CA GLN A 15 -8.72 -7.37 -7.59
C GLN A 15 -7.31 -6.96 -7.20
N LEU A 16 -6.60 -7.84 -6.49
CA LEU A 16 -5.27 -7.55 -5.94
C LEU A 16 -4.15 -7.95 -6.90
N TYR A 17 -4.42 -7.83 -8.21
CA TYR A 17 -3.40 -8.04 -9.23
C TYR A 17 -2.47 -6.84 -9.30
N GLU A 18 -1.23 -7.10 -9.72
CA GLU A 18 -0.20 -6.08 -9.87
C GLU A 18 -0.70 -4.87 -10.67
N SER A 19 -1.45 -5.08 -11.77
CA SER A 19 -1.99 -3.99 -12.58
C SER A 19 -2.96 -3.06 -11.85
N ASP A 20 -3.59 -3.54 -10.78
CA ASP A 20 -4.56 -2.76 -9.99
C ASP A 20 -3.95 -2.09 -8.77
N ILE A 21 -2.98 -2.74 -8.11
CA ILE A 21 -2.35 -2.25 -6.89
C ILE A 21 -1.05 -1.48 -7.13
N ARG A 22 -0.34 -1.74 -8.24
CA ARG A 22 0.95 -1.09 -8.55
C ARG A 22 0.71 0.23 -9.26
N VAL A 23 0.90 1.32 -8.52
CA VAL A 23 0.76 2.69 -9.02
C VAL A 23 2.16 3.33 -9.13
N PRO A 24 2.46 4.05 -10.22
CA PRO A 24 3.73 4.78 -10.33
C PRO A 24 3.81 5.93 -9.32
N LEU A 25 4.96 6.09 -8.67
CA LEU A 25 5.24 7.16 -7.71
C LEU A 25 6.49 7.94 -8.13
N LEU A 26 6.38 9.27 -8.23
CA LEU A 26 7.49 10.18 -8.49
C LEU A 26 7.46 11.32 -7.47
N ILE A 27 8.57 11.55 -6.77
CA ILE A 27 8.71 12.60 -5.75
C ILE A 27 9.85 13.53 -6.19
N ARG A 28 9.60 14.84 -6.17
CA ARG A 28 10.61 15.88 -6.45
C ARG A 28 10.47 17.01 -5.44
N GLY A 29 11.60 17.52 -4.96
CA GLY A 29 11.64 18.63 -4.01
C GLY A 29 13.05 19.19 -3.86
N PRO A 30 13.20 20.36 -3.21
CA PRO A 30 14.50 20.92 -2.88
C PRO A 30 15.24 20.01 -1.90
N GLY A 31 16.51 19.71 -2.17
CA GLY A 31 17.33 18.85 -1.31
C GLY A 31 17.02 17.34 -1.39
N ILE A 32 16.18 16.91 -2.34
CA ILE A 32 15.95 15.49 -2.63
C ILE A 32 16.93 15.04 -3.72
N GLU A 33 17.84 14.15 -3.37
CA GLU A 33 18.79 13.55 -4.30
C GLU A 33 18.09 12.64 -5.32
N PHE A 34 18.62 12.61 -6.54
CA PHE A 34 18.13 11.70 -7.56
C PHE A 34 18.43 10.25 -7.14
N SER A 35 17.37 9.46 -6.96
CA SER A 35 17.49 8.05 -6.60
C SER A 35 16.32 7.24 -7.17
N GLN A 36 16.59 5.98 -7.48
CA GLN A 36 15.57 5.01 -7.87
C GLN A 36 15.37 4.05 -6.71
N VAL A 37 14.14 4.00 -6.19
CA VAL A 37 13.75 3.08 -5.13
C VAL A 37 13.15 1.83 -5.78
N THR A 38 13.82 0.68 -5.59
CA THR A 38 13.36 -0.63 -6.11
C THR A 38 12.58 -1.43 -5.07
N THR A 39 12.67 -1.05 -3.79
CA THR A 39 11.95 -1.70 -2.71
C THR A 39 10.45 -1.39 -2.79
N PRO A 40 9.57 -2.32 -2.36
CA PRO A 40 8.13 -2.08 -2.40
C PRO A 40 7.74 -0.95 -1.42
N VAL A 41 7.00 0.05 -1.92
CA VAL A 41 6.54 1.23 -1.17
C VAL A 41 5.01 1.23 -1.11
N SER A 42 4.45 1.61 0.04
CA SER A 42 3.00 1.76 0.22
C SER A 42 2.59 3.23 0.27
N SER A 43 1.31 3.52 0.01
CA SER A 43 0.74 4.86 0.16
C SER A 43 0.85 5.39 1.59
N VAL A 44 0.87 4.51 2.60
CA VAL A 44 1.05 4.87 4.02
C VAL A 44 2.42 5.51 4.28
N ASP A 45 3.44 5.14 3.50
CA ASP A 45 4.80 5.69 3.62
C ASP A 45 4.87 7.17 3.18
N LEU A 46 3.93 7.63 2.35
CA LEU A 46 3.91 9.01 1.86
C LEU A 46 3.70 10.01 3.00
N PHE A 47 2.87 9.66 3.98
CA PHE A 47 2.60 10.54 5.11
C PHE A 47 3.89 10.82 5.91
N ASN A 48 4.61 9.77 6.29
CA ASN A 48 5.88 9.93 7.00
C ASN A 48 6.96 10.60 6.13
N THR A 49 6.94 10.35 4.81
CA THR A 49 7.84 11.03 3.88
C THR A 49 7.61 12.54 3.85
N ILE A 50 6.35 12.99 3.81
CA ILE A 50 6.00 14.42 3.84
C ILE A 50 6.38 15.04 5.18
N LEU A 51 6.14 14.35 6.30
CA LEU A 51 6.57 14.80 7.62
C LEU A 51 8.10 15.00 7.70
N GLN A 52 8.87 14.05 7.14
CA GLN A 52 10.32 14.17 7.08
C GLN A 52 10.76 15.37 6.22
N ILE A 53 10.11 15.60 5.07
CA ILE A 53 10.40 16.79 4.24
C ILE A 53 10.06 18.09 4.98
N ALA A 54 8.98 18.09 5.76
CA ALA A 54 8.57 19.23 6.58
C ALA A 54 9.42 19.44 7.84
N GLY A 55 10.29 18.47 8.20
CA GLY A 55 11.07 18.51 9.45
C GLY A 55 10.21 18.39 10.72
N ILE A 56 9.03 17.77 10.62
CA ILE A 56 8.09 17.62 11.72
C ILE A 56 8.12 16.16 12.21
N ASN A 57 8.17 15.97 13.53
CA ASN A 57 8.03 14.64 14.12
C ASN A 57 6.55 14.32 14.31
N GLY A 58 6.09 13.21 13.74
CA GLY A 58 4.74 12.69 13.89
C GLY A 58 4.72 11.18 14.00
N ILE A 59 3.67 10.64 14.58
CA ILE A 59 3.45 9.19 14.67
C ILE A 59 2.86 8.74 13.33
N SER A 60 3.49 7.76 12.69
CA SER A 60 3.03 7.16 11.44
C SER A 60 3.36 5.68 11.43
N ASP A 61 2.45 4.88 10.87
CA ASP A 61 2.69 3.45 10.61
C ASP A 61 3.64 3.22 9.42
N GLY A 62 3.80 4.23 8.57
CA GLY A 62 4.63 4.17 7.37
C GLY A 62 6.08 4.53 7.64
N ILE A 63 6.97 4.09 6.76
CA ILE A 63 8.40 4.41 6.79
C ILE A 63 8.69 5.39 5.66
N SER A 64 9.38 6.48 5.96
CA SER A 64 9.75 7.45 4.93
C SER A 64 10.60 6.84 3.82
N VAL A 65 10.22 7.10 2.57
CA VAL A 65 10.86 6.62 1.34
C VAL A 65 12.26 7.23 1.16
N LEU A 66 12.50 8.40 1.76
CA LEU A 66 13.79 9.10 1.69
C LEU A 66 14.84 8.51 2.64
N SER A 67 14.44 7.61 3.54
CA SER A 67 15.36 6.96 4.46
C SER A 67 16.20 5.90 3.73
N LYS A 68 17.52 5.92 3.91
CA LYS A 68 18.44 4.92 3.34
C LYS A 68 18.32 3.53 4.00
N ASN A 69 17.49 3.38 5.04
CA ASN A 69 17.44 2.17 5.87
C ASN A 69 16.23 1.27 5.55
N ILE A 70 15.71 1.34 4.33
CA ILE A 70 14.58 0.52 3.90
C ILE A 70 15.10 -0.88 3.56
N SER A 71 14.63 -1.88 4.31
CA SER A 71 14.95 -3.28 4.02
C SER A 71 14.40 -3.68 2.65
N HIS A 72 15.24 -4.34 1.84
CA HIS A 72 14.85 -4.85 0.53
C HIS A 72 13.75 -5.93 0.63
N ASP A 73 13.70 -6.62 1.77
CA ASP A 73 12.79 -7.72 2.05
C ASP A 73 11.47 -7.28 2.71
N ARG A 74 11.16 -5.97 2.69
CA ARG A 74 9.97 -5.44 3.36
C ARG A 74 8.68 -6.00 2.74
N THR A 75 7.74 -6.32 3.60
CA THR A 75 6.42 -6.82 3.22
C THR A 75 5.41 -5.68 3.31
N LEU A 76 4.54 -5.56 2.32
CA LEU A 76 3.43 -4.61 2.35
C LEU A 76 2.13 -5.33 2.71
N LEU A 77 1.33 -4.70 3.57
CA LEU A 77 -0.02 -5.12 3.88
C LEU A 77 -0.99 -4.37 2.96
N ILE A 78 -1.87 -5.13 2.30
CA ILE A 78 -2.96 -4.58 1.51
C ILE A 78 -4.26 -5.21 1.99
N GLU A 79 -5.23 -4.36 2.31
CA GLU A 79 -6.55 -4.76 2.77
C GLU A 79 -7.60 -4.26 1.79
N TYR A 80 -8.53 -5.15 1.44
CA TYR A 80 -9.69 -4.79 0.65
C TYR A 80 -10.97 -5.21 1.37
N LYS A 81 -11.87 -4.24 1.56
CA LYS A 81 -13.22 -4.45 2.09
C LYS A 81 -14.23 -3.98 1.06
N GLY A 82 -14.97 -4.93 0.47
CA GLY A 82 -15.92 -4.66 -0.61
C GLY A 82 -17.26 -4.10 -0.14
N GLU A 83 -18.01 -3.51 -1.08
CA GLU A 83 -19.29 -2.81 -0.87
C GLU A 83 -20.39 -3.63 -0.16
N LYS A 84 -20.34 -4.97 -0.23
CA LYS A 84 -21.31 -5.87 0.43
C LYS A 84 -20.95 -6.28 1.86
N SER A 85 -19.91 -5.72 2.47
CA SER A 85 -19.55 -6.01 3.86
C SER A 85 -20.53 -5.34 4.84
N LEU A 86 -21.71 -5.91 5.02
CA LEU A 86 -22.82 -5.32 5.78
C LEU A 86 -22.81 -5.59 7.30
N HIS A 87 -21.77 -6.20 7.87
CA HIS A 87 -21.73 -6.42 9.33
C HIS A 87 -20.73 -5.51 10.05
N HIS A 88 -21.31 -4.72 10.98
CA HIS A 88 -20.65 -4.22 12.18
C HIS A 88 -19.99 -5.40 12.88
N TYR A 89 -18.66 -5.38 12.98
CA TYR A 89 -17.94 -6.34 13.82
C TYR A 89 -18.28 -6.00 15.28
N ASN A 90 -18.92 -6.93 15.98
CA ASN A 90 -18.96 -6.86 17.43
C ASN A 90 -17.54 -7.23 17.91
N THR A 91 -16.91 -6.38 18.71
CA THR A 91 -15.51 -6.47 19.15
C THR A 91 -15.23 -7.64 20.11
N THR A 92 -16.12 -8.62 20.18
CA THR A 92 -16.02 -9.84 20.99
C THR A 92 -15.97 -11.05 20.08
N CYS A 93 -14.90 -11.22 19.29
CA CYS A 93 -14.72 -12.41 18.47
C CYS A 93 -13.74 -13.39 19.14
N THR A 94 -14.26 -14.53 19.60
CA THR A 94 -13.54 -15.80 19.59
C THR A 94 -14.10 -16.63 18.44
N ASN A 95 -13.33 -16.73 17.35
CA ASN A 95 -13.51 -17.68 16.25
C ASN A 95 -14.76 -17.49 15.36
N GLU A 96 -14.70 -16.62 14.36
CA GLU A 96 -15.44 -16.84 13.11
C GLU A 96 -14.55 -16.51 11.91
N PHE A 97 -14.21 -17.55 11.14
CA PHE A 97 -13.58 -17.45 9.83
C PHE A 97 -14.67 -17.07 8.81
N ASP A 98 -14.96 -15.78 8.68
CA ASP A 98 -15.78 -15.29 7.57
C ASP A 98 -14.95 -15.27 6.27
N LEU A 99 -15.18 -16.25 5.40
CA LEU A 99 -14.57 -16.37 4.06
C LEU A 99 -14.86 -15.17 3.13
N ASN A 100 -15.77 -14.26 3.50
CA ASN A 100 -16.23 -13.15 2.66
C ASN A 100 -15.96 -11.74 3.23
N LEU A 101 -15.26 -11.58 4.36
CA LEU A 101 -15.23 -10.28 5.05
C LEU A 101 -13.90 -9.51 4.93
N TYR A 102 -12.77 -10.18 4.81
CA TYR A 102 -11.46 -9.54 4.74
C TYR A 102 -10.54 -10.39 3.88
N VAL A 103 -9.95 -9.77 2.86
CA VAL A 103 -8.81 -10.38 2.19
C VAL A 103 -7.60 -9.49 2.43
N SER A 104 -6.78 -9.91 3.38
CA SER A 104 -5.50 -9.29 3.71
C SER A 104 -4.41 -10.12 3.02
N PHE A 105 -3.63 -9.47 2.16
CA PHE A 105 -2.51 -10.12 1.49
C PHE A 105 -1.20 -9.47 1.88
N TYR A 106 -0.19 -10.32 2.00
CA TYR A 106 1.19 -9.92 2.20
C TYR A 106 1.89 -9.92 0.85
N PHE A 107 2.29 -8.73 0.40
CA PHE A 107 3.09 -8.61 -0.82
C PHE A 107 4.57 -8.55 -0.46
N LYS A 108 5.34 -9.55 -0.92
CA LYS A 108 6.80 -9.59 -0.81
C LYS A 108 7.38 -9.76 -2.21
N ASP A 109 8.16 -8.78 -2.68
CA ASP A 109 8.87 -8.91 -3.96
C ASP A 109 10.02 -9.92 -3.74
N SER A 110 9.92 -11.08 -4.38
CA SER A 110 10.81 -12.24 -4.17
C SER A 110 11.90 -12.34 -5.23
N ARG A 111 12.22 -11.24 -5.93
CA ARG A 111 13.24 -11.20 -6.98
C ARG A 111 14.64 -11.05 -6.39
N LEU A 112 15.19 -12.18 -5.94
CA LEU A 112 16.62 -12.50 -5.91
C LEU A 112 16.82 -13.88 -6.54
#